data_AF-A0A8S3EQE1-F1
#
_entry.id   AF-A0A8S3EQE1-F1
#
_cell.length_a   1.000
_cell.length_b   1.000
_cell.length_c   1.000
_cell.angle_alpha   90.00
_cell.angle_beta   90.00
_cell.angle_gamma   90.00
#
_symmetry.space_group_name_H-M   'P 1'
#
loop_
_entity.id
_entity.type
_entity.pdbx_description
1 polymer ?
#
loop_
_entity_poly.entity_id
_entity_poly.type
_entity_poly.pdbx_seq_one_letter_code
_entity_poly.pdbx_strand_id
1 'polypeptide(L)'
;MKTKQESTREGRGAMDYRIAEVDGVELCATRWYDNNVVNCLSTLHGCDNTDLTKRWSSKEKNSSKSLLQSSPPPPPVQRGRPSLQNISDQNNTTIDVRAAPVPVPPTSTRIDKFDHWPVSTTKGRCRNGRCLGYSRISCTKCKARLCLNEKKNCFKDYHH
;
A
#
# COMPACT_ATOMS: atom_id res chain seq x y z
N MET A 1 -10.45 -3.72 -36.05
CA MET A 1 -10.80 -3.53 -34.64
C MET A 1 -12.27 -3.18 -34.55
N LYS A 2 -12.94 -3.45 -33.42
CA LYS A 2 -14.31 -3.01 -33.11
C LYS A 2 -14.48 -1.54 -33.43
N THR A 3 -15.63 -1.16 -33.94
CA THR A 3 -16.00 0.23 -34.16
C THR A 3 -16.25 0.95 -32.83
N LYS A 4 -16.21 2.29 -32.84
CA LYS A 4 -16.57 3.08 -31.65
C LYS A 4 -17.99 2.75 -31.16
N GLN A 5 -18.93 2.55 -32.08
CA GLN A 5 -20.32 2.24 -31.75
C GLN A 5 -20.45 0.89 -31.04
N GLU A 6 -19.73 -0.14 -31.49
CA GLU A 6 -19.70 -1.45 -30.83
C GLU A 6 -19.11 -1.36 -29.43
N SER A 7 -17.97 -0.68 -29.26
CA SER A 7 -17.36 -0.52 -27.93
C SER A 7 -18.23 0.31 -26.97
N THR A 8 -18.97 1.30 -27.47
CA THR A 8 -19.95 2.05 -26.67
C THR A 8 -21.11 1.16 -26.20
N ARG A 9 -21.58 0.23 -27.04
CA ARG A 9 -22.66 -0.71 -26.68
C ARG A 9 -22.22 -1.72 -25.62
N GLU A 10 -21.00 -2.24 -25.73
CA GLU A 10 -20.41 -3.15 -24.73
C GLU A 10 -20.11 -2.44 -23.40
N GLY A 11 -20.04 -1.11 -23.42
CA GLY A 11 -19.89 -0.29 -22.25
C GLY A 11 -18.44 -0.10 -21.81
N ARG A 12 -18.27 0.68 -20.75
CA ARG A 12 -16.94 1.02 -20.21
C ARG A 12 -16.20 -0.25 -19.79
N GLY A 13 -14.97 -0.41 -20.26
CA GLY A 13 -14.17 -1.62 -20.10
C GLY A 13 -14.09 -2.47 -21.36
N ALA A 14 -14.94 -2.23 -22.36
CA ALA A 14 -14.92 -2.94 -23.62
C ALA A 14 -13.54 -2.87 -24.28
N MET A 15 -13.06 -4.02 -24.74
CA MET A 15 -11.76 -4.12 -25.39
C MET A 15 -11.82 -4.99 -26.64
N ASP A 16 -10.85 -4.75 -27.52
CA ASP A 16 -10.59 -5.52 -28.72
C ASP A 16 -9.11 -5.42 -29.05
N TYR A 17 -8.53 -6.42 -29.69
CA TYR A 17 -7.13 -6.37 -30.08
C TYR A 17 -6.92 -7.05 -31.43
N ARG A 18 -5.85 -6.68 -32.13
CA ARG A 18 -5.39 -7.33 -33.35
C ARG A 18 -3.89 -7.43 -33.36
N ILE A 19 -3.39 -8.52 -33.90
CA ILE A 19 -1.97 -8.77 -34.07
C ILE A 19 -1.65 -8.70 -35.57
N ALA A 20 -0.55 -8.06 -35.93
CA ALA A 20 -0.04 -7.99 -37.29
C ALA A 20 1.49 -8.06 -37.28
N GLU A 21 2.08 -8.73 -38.27
CA GLU A 21 3.53 -8.75 -38.45
C GLU A 21 3.94 -7.69 -39.46
N VAL A 22 4.92 -6.86 -39.11
CA VAL A 22 5.50 -5.82 -39.97
C VAL A 22 7.01 -5.94 -39.88
N ASP A 23 7.68 -6.18 -41.00
CA ASP A 23 9.15 -6.32 -41.09
C ASP A 23 9.74 -7.36 -40.11
N GLY A 24 9.06 -8.48 -39.91
CA GLY A 24 9.48 -9.53 -38.98
C GLY A 24 9.25 -9.21 -37.50
N VAL A 25 8.53 -8.12 -37.19
CA VAL A 25 8.15 -7.72 -35.83
C VAL A 25 6.65 -7.88 -35.64
N GLU A 26 6.26 -8.65 -34.62
CA GLU A 26 4.86 -8.78 -34.22
C GLU A 26 4.39 -7.51 -33.48
N LEU A 27 3.29 -6.93 -33.95
CA LEU A 27 2.64 -5.76 -33.39
C LEU A 27 1.22 -6.10 -32.93
N CYS A 28 0.93 -5.88 -31.65
CA CYS A 28 -0.41 -5.94 -31.09
C CYS A 28 -1.02 -4.53 -30.98
N ALA A 29 -2.09 -4.30 -31.73
CA ALA A 29 -2.95 -3.12 -31.61
C ALA A 29 -4.11 -3.41 -30.66
N THR A 30 -4.12 -2.80 -29.48
CA THR A 30 -5.18 -2.95 -28.47
C THR A 30 -6.08 -1.72 -28.45
N ARG A 31 -7.39 -1.93 -28.52
CA ARG A 31 -8.46 -0.94 -28.34
C ARG A 31 -9.10 -1.15 -26.98
N TRP A 32 -9.24 -0.07 -26.21
CA TRP A 32 -9.97 -0.06 -24.96
C TRP A 32 -10.94 1.10 -24.91
N TYR A 33 -12.13 0.88 -24.38
CA TYR A 33 -13.17 1.90 -24.26
C TYR A 33 -13.41 2.24 -22.80
N ASP A 34 -13.11 3.49 -22.42
CA ASP A 34 -13.46 4.03 -21.11
C ASP A 34 -14.59 5.07 -21.24
N ASN A 35 -14.28 6.35 -21.08
CA ASN A 35 -15.13 7.46 -21.53
C ASN A 35 -15.07 7.66 -23.06
N ASN A 36 -13.94 7.30 -23.66
CA ASN A 36 -13.69 7.35 -25.10
C ASN A 36 -12.81 6.16 -25.50
N VAL A 37 -12.65 5.97 -26.81
CA VAL A 37 -11.78 4.93 -27.37
C VAL A 37 -10.32 5.34 -27.19
N VAL A 38 -9.53 4.44 -26.61
CA VAL A 38 -8.07 4.50 -26.50
C VAL A 38 -7.49 3.39 -27.37
N ASN A 39 -6.45 3.69 -28.16
CA ASN A 39 -5.71 2.69 -28.92
C ASN A 39 -4.25 2.67 -28.44
N CYS A 40 -3.68 1.48 -28.28
CA CYS A 40 -2.28 1.26 -27.93
C CYS A 40 -1.66 0.29 -28.95
N LEU A 41 -0.41 0.52 -29.34
CA LEU A 41 0.40 -0.39 -30.16
C LEU A 41 1.56 -0.89 -29.31
N SER A 42 1.77 -2.20 -29.29
CA SER A 42 2.74 -2.90 -28.43
C SER A 42 3.45 -3.98 -29.22
N THR A 43 4.76 -4.12 -29.04
CA THR A 43 5.59 -5.19 -29.65
C THR A 43 5.88 -6.36 -28.71
N LEU A 44 5.46 -6.29 -27.44
CA LEU A 44 5.92 -7.21 -26.38
C LEU A 44 4.80 -7.91 -25.61
N HIS A 45 3.69 -7.23 -25.34
CA HIS A 45 2.57 -7.78 -24.57
C HIS A 45 1.23 -7.48 -25.27
N GLY A 46 0.42 -8.52 -25.51
CA GLY A 46 -0.93 -8.46 -26.04
C GLY A 46 -2.01 -8.31 -24.95
N CYS A 47 -3.17 -8.94 -25.13
CA CYS A 47 -4.30 -8.89 -24.19
C CYS A 47 -4.23 -9.90 -23.02
N ASP A 48 -3.04 -10.38 -22.69
CA ASP A 48 -2.92 -11.54 -21.79
C ASP A 48 -3.06 -11.12 -20.32
N ASN A 49 -3.81 -11.94 -19.57
CA ASN A 49 -4.22 -11.75 -18.17
C ASN A 49 -5.26 -10.65 -17.92
N THR A 50 -6.43 -10.75 -18.58
CA THR A 50 -7.59 -9.91 -18.23
C THR A 50 -8.36 -10.51 -17.06
N ASP A 51 -8.13 -9.97 -15.87
CA ASP A 51 -8.94 -10.31 -14.69
C ASP A 51 -10.29 -9.61 -14.71
N LEU A 52 -11.34 -10.32 -14.26
CA LEU A 52 -12.65 -9.72 -14.00
C LEU A 52 -12.55 -8.80 -12.79
N THR A 53 -12.33 -7.50 -13.02
CA THR A 53 -12.27 -6.50 -11.96
C THR A 53 -13.63 -5.81 -11.79
N LYS A 54 -14.12 -5.72 -10.54
CA LYS A 54 -15.29 -4.89 -10.21
C LYS A 54 -14.85 -3.45 -9.98
N ARG A 55 -15.42 -2.54 -10.76
CA ARG A 55 -15.14 -1.10 -10.65
C ARG A 55 -15.73 -0.53 -9.37
N TRP A 56 -14.90 0.18 -8.61
CA TRP A 56 -15.35 0.94 -7.45
C TRP A 56 -16.20 2.15 -7.88
N SER A 57 -17.44 2.22 -7.40
CA SER A 57 -18.36 3.35 -7.61
C SER A 57 -18.65 4.05 -6.29
N SER A 58 -18.35 5.36 -6.20
CA SER A 58 -18.63 6.15 -5.00
C SER A 58 -20.10 6.14 -4.57
N LYS A 59 -21.03 5.90 -5.51
CA LYS A 59 -22.49 5.84 -5.25
C LYS A 59 -22.93 4.53 -4.59
N GLU A 60 -22.11 3.48 -4.62
CA GLU A 60 -22.41 2.16 -4.05
C GLU A 60 -21.85 1.98 -2.63
N LYS A 61 -21.75 3.07 -1.86
CA LYS A 61 -21.46 3.01 -0.41
C LYS A 61 -22.68 2.48 0.37
N ASN A 62 -23.16 1.28 0.06
CA ASN A 62 -24.05 0.56 0.94
C ASN A 62 -23.22 -0.27 1.94
N SER A 63 -23.09 0.31 3.13
CA SER A 63 -23.17 -0.41 4.40
C SER A 63 -22.05 -1.40 4.74
N SER A 64 -20.84 -0.90 5.00
CA SER A 64 -19.92 -1.53 5.95
C SER A 64 -20.13 -1.06 7.41
N LYS A 65 -21.18 -0.29 7.69
CA LYS A 65 -21.59 0.13 9.05
C LYS A 65 -22.52 -0.91 9.70
N SER A 66 -22.04 -2.10 10.00
CA SER A 66 -22.80 -3.04 10.87
C SER A 66 -21.95 -3.81 11.89
N LEU A 67 -20.67 -3.48 12.07
CA LEU A 67 -19.80 -4.19 13.03
C LEU A 67 -19.09 -3.28 14.04
N LEU A 68 -19.57 -2.05 14.22
CA LEU A 68 -19.08 -1.17 15.28
C LEU A 68 -20.17 -1.01 16.34
N GLN A 69 -20.31 -2.02 17.20
CA GLN A 69 -20.98 -1.83 18.48
C GLN A 69 -20.01 -1.07 19.39
N SER A 70 -20.45 0.10 19.85
CA SER A 70 -19.67 1.08 20.60
C SER A 70 -19.24 0.54 21.97
N SER A 71 -17.94 0.38 22.20
CA SER A 71 -17.39 0.22 23.54
C SER A 71 -17.52 1.54 24.33
N PRO A 72 -17.80 1.51 25.65
CA PRO A 72 -17.87 2.71 26.46
C PRO A 72 -16.51 3.44 26.53
N PRO A 73 -16.52 4.77 26.72
CA PRO A 73 -15.30 5.57 26.70
C PRO A 73 -14.37 5.19 27.87
N PRO A 74 -13.05 5.11 27.65
CA PRO A 74 -12.10 4.79 28.71
C PRO A 74 -12.05 5.91 29.77
N PRO A 75 -11.79 5.57 31.04
CA PRO A 75 -11.66 6.56 32.10
C PRO A 75 -10.47 7.51 31.85
N PRO A 76 -10.52 8.74 32.39
CA PRO A 76 -9.50 9.74 32.15
C PRO A 76 -8.15 9.30 32.73
N VAL A 77 -7.16 9.11 31.86
CA VAL A 77 -5.77 8.86 32.24
C VAL A 77 -5.13 10.19 32.66
N GLN A 78 -4.64 10.27 33.91
CA GLN A 78 -3.88 11.43 34.38
C GLN A 78 -2.56 11.55 33.60
N ARG A 79 -2.31 12.73 33.06
CA ARG A 79 -1.05 13.09 32.37
C ARG A 79 -0.03 13.58 33.40
N GLY A 80 1.11 12.92 33.49
CA GLY A 80 2.28 13.37 34.24
C GLY A 80 2.83 12.33 35.21
N ARG A 81 4.16 12.30 35.37
CA ARG A 81 4.90 11.47 36.33
C ARG A 81 4.86 12.15 37.70
N PRO A 82 4.17 11.62 38.72
CA PRO A 82 4.25 12.18 40.06
C PRO A 82 5.66 11.93 40.63
N SER A 83 6.24 12.96 41.24
CA SER A 83 7.56 12.89 41.87
C SER A 83 7.52 12.00 43.12
N LEU A 84 8.66 11.32 43.35
CA LEU A 84 8.93 10.41 44.45
C LEU A 84 8.39 10.90 45.81
N GLN A 85 7.48 10.12 46.39
CA GLN A 85 7.33 10.00 47.85
C GLN A 85 7.37 8.50 48.17
N ASN A 86 8.41 8.12 48.91
CA ASN A 86 8.61 6.76 49.43
C ASN A 86 7.64 6.52 50.57
N ILE A 87 6.74 5.55 50.43
CA ILE A 87 6.28 4.72 51.55
C ILE A 87 6.20 3.29 51.03
N SER A 88 7.03 2.45 51.65
CA SER A 88 7.02 0.99 51.59
C SER A 88 5.63 0.45 51.85
N ASP A 89 5.16 -0.50 51.06
CA ASP A 89 4.58 -1.73 51.60
C ASP A 89 4.39 -2.78 50.52
N GLN A 90 4.49 -4.01 50.99
CA GLN A 90 4.76 -5.19 50.21
C GLN A 90 3.53 -5.68 49.44
N ASN A 91 3.87 -6.41 48.37
CA ASN A 91 3.10 -7.51 47.76
C ASN A 91 2.47 -7.20 46.40
N ASN A 92 2.90 -8.05 45.46
CA ASN A 92 2.45 -8.19 44.07
C ASN A 92 3.03 -7.20 43.05
N THR A 93 4.32 -7.35 42.78
CA THR A 93 4.90 -6.88 41.52
C THR A 93 4.34 -7.71 40.37
N THR A 94 3.20 -7.29 39.80
CA THR A 94 2.90 -7.65 38.42
C THR A 94 4.05 -7.13 37.59
N ILE A 95 4.92 -8.03 37.11
CA ILE A 95 5.93 -7.70 36.12
C ILE A 95 5.16 -7.09 34.95
N ASP A 96 5.35 -5.79 34.73
CA ASP A 96 4.86 -5.10 33.54
C ASP A 96 5.62 -5.69 32.35
N VAL A 97 5.08 -6.78 31.80
CA VAL A 97 5.59 -7.40 30.58
C VAL A 97 5.32 -6.39 29.49
N ARG A 98 6.35 -5.60 29.17
CA ARG A 98 6.36 -4.71 28.01
C ARG A 98 5.74 -5.45 26.84
N ALA A 99 4.69 -4.86 26.26
CA ALA A 99 4.07 -5.38 25.05
C ALA A 99 5.17 -5.75 24.05
N ALA A 100 5.16 -7.01 23.60
CA ALA A 100 6.19 -7.53 22.72
C ALA A 100 6.34 -6.59 21.52
N PRO A 101 7.58 -6.23 21.13
CA PRO A 101 7.82 -5.44 19.92
C PRO A 101 7.09 -6.10 18.75
N VAL A 102 6.34 -5.31 17.98
CA VAL A 102 5.71 -5.81 16.75
C VAL A 102 6.77 -6.56 15.94
N PRO A 103 6.54 -7.85 15.61
CA PRO A 103 7.55 -8.65 14.93
C PRO A 103 7.97 -7.95 13.65
N VAL A 104 9.28 -7.77 13.49
CA VAL A 104 9.87 -7.24 12.27
C VAL A 104 9.45 -8.17 11.13
N PRO A 105 8.94 -7.65 10.00
CA PRO A 105 8.57 -8.50 8.88
C PRO A 105 9.74 -9.38 8.45
N PRO A 106 9.48 -10.62 8.03
CA PRO A 106 10.52 -11.59 7.71
C PRO A 106 11.44 -11.07 6.60
N THR A 107 12.71 -11.48 6.66
CA THR A 107 13.77 -11.02 5.75
C THR A 107 13.43 -11.26 4.28
N SER A 108 12.74 -12.35 3.95
CA SER A 108 12.25 -12.64 2.60
C SER A 108 11.33 -11.56 2.05
N THR A 109 10.40 -11.04 2.87
CA THR A 109 9.52 -9.93 2.49
C THR A 109 10.23 -8.58 2.48
N ARG A 110 11.37 -8.46 3.19
CA ARG A 110 12.16 -7.22 3.23
C ARG A 110 13.03 -7.03 1.99
N ILE A 111 13.62 -8.11 1.46
CA ILE A 111 14.63 -8.11 0.38
C ILE A 111 14.03 -8.59 -0.96
N ASP A 112 12.71 -8.73 -1.04
CA ASP A 112 12.01 -9.25 -2.23
C ASP A 112 12.16 -8.35 -3.47
N LYS A 113 12.73 -7.14 -3.35
CA LYS A 113 12.94 -6.13 -4.42
C LYS A 113 11.66 -5.65 -5.15
N PHE A 114 10.51 -6.31 -4.99
CA PHE A 114 9.24 -5.99 -5.62
C PHE A 114 8.23 -5.35 -4.64
N ASP A 115 7.40 -4.44 -5.16
CA ASP A 115 6.26 -3.79 -4.48
C ASP A 115 6.58 -2.96 -3.22
N HIS A 116 7.76 -2.34 -3.20
CA HIS A 116 8.14 -1.40 -2.14
C HIS A 116 8.02 0.04 -2.61
N TRP A 117 6.80 0.59 -2.63
CA TRP A 117 6.59 1.98 -3.03
C TRP A 117 6.66 2.96 -1.85
N PRO A 118 7.32 4.13 -2.03
CA PRO A 118 7.34 5.16 -1.01
C PRO A 118 5.99 5.89 -0.95
N VAL A 119 5.40 5.92 0.24
CA VAL A 119 4.18 6.69 0.54
C VAL A 119 4.41 7.64 1.69
N SER A 120 3.87 8.85 1.56
CA SER A 120 3.93 9.88 2.59
C SER A 120 3.09 9.49 3.81
N THR A 121 3.63 9.74 5.00
CA THR A 121 3.03 9.39 6.28
C THR A 121 3.42 10.42 7.35
N THR A 122 2.89 10.22 8.56
CA THR A 122 3.25 11.03 9.72
C THR A 122 4.74 10.89 10.06
N LYS A 123 5.32 11.98 10.57
CA LYS A 123 6.74 12.02 10.97
C LYS A 123 7.01 10.93 12.01
N GLY A 124 8.01 10.09 11.75
CA GLY A 124 8.44 9.05 12.68
C GLY A 124 9.90 8.68 12.50
N ARG A 125 10.43 7.85 13.40
CA ARG A 125 11.82 7.40 13.38
C ARG A 125 12.07 6.45 12.21
N CYS A 126 13.23 6.59 11.57
CA CYS A 126 13.69 5.64 10.55
C CYS A 126 13.88 4.26 11.19
N ARG A 127 13.43 3.21 10.49
CA ARG A 127 13.57 1.81 10.92
C ARG A 127 14.79 1.11 10.35
N ASN A 128 15.58 1.78 9.52
CA ASN A 128 16.88 1.25 9.11
C ASN A 128 17.81 1.23 10.33
N GLY A 129 18.37 0.07 10.66
CA GLY A 129 19.12 -0.16 11.92
C GLY A 129 20.33 0.75 12.11
N ARG A 130 20.86 1.33 11.04
CA ARG A 130 22.02 2.24 11.06
C ARG A 130 21.62 3.72 10.99
N CYS A 131 20.33 4.04 11.07
CA CYS A 131 19.82 5.40 10.92
C CYS A 131 19.09 5.88 12.16
N LEU A 132 19.51 7.03 12.69
CA LEU A 132 18.88 7.70 13.83
C LEU A 132 17.92 8.83 13.41
N GLY A 133 17.75 9.02 12.10
CA GLY A 133 16.96 10.11 11.53
C GLY A 133 15.45 9.92 11.63
N TYR A 134 14.73 10.97 11.24
CA TYR A 134 13.29 10.96 11.09
C TYR A 134 12.92 10.94 9.60
N SER A 135 11.80 10.30 9.28
CA SER A 135 11.24 10.27 7.94
C SER A 135 9.73 10.50 7.98
N ARG A 136 9.20 11.06 6.90
CA ARG A 136 7.76 11.09 6.58
C ARG A 136 7.42 10.13 5.45
N ILE A 137 8.36 9.26 5.07
CA ILE A 137 8.17 8.26 4.01
C ILE A 137 8.12 6.87 4.64
N SER A 138 7.14 6.08 4.19
CA SER A 138 6.99 4.67 4.56
C SER A 138 6.81 3.80 3.34
N CYS A 139 7.19 2.53 3.45
CA CYS A 139 6.97 1.52 2.41
C CYS A 139 5.54 0.95 2.50
N THR A 140 4.82 0.85 1.37
CA THR A 140 3.45 0.29 1.30
C THR A 140 3.37 -1.16 1.79
N LYS A 141 4.33 -2.00 1.38
CA LYS A 141 4.38 -3.44 1.72
C LYS A 141 4.92 -3.70 3.12
N CYS A 142 6.09 -3.15 3.47
CA CYS A 142 6.72 -3.41 4.77
C CYS A 142 6.21 -2.52 5.92
N LYS A 143 5.46 -1.45 5.61
CA LYS A 143 5.01 -0.43 6.57
C LYS A 143 6.16 0.18 7.40
N ALA A 144 7.39 0.06 6.91
CA ALA A 144 8.59 0.56 7.54
C ALA A 144 8.81 2.02 7.15
N ARG A 145 9.06 2.89 8.14
CA ARG A 145 9.43 4.29 7.91
C ARG A 145 10.92 4.36 7.57
N LEU A 146 11.26 4.89 6.40
CA LEU A 146 12.62 4.89 5.87
C LEU A 146 12.95 6.26 5.29
N CYS A 147 14.17 6.75 5.51
CA CYS A 147 14.62 8.02 4.93
C CYS A 147 14.76 7.91 3.40
N LEU A 148 14.25 8.92 2.70
CA LEU A 148 14.39 9.08 1.26
C LEU A 148 14.68 10.56 0.97
N ASN A 149 15.95 10.94 1.11
CA ASN A 149 16.46 12.30 0.89
C ASN A 149 17.78 12.23 0.10
N GLU A 150 18.25 13.36 -0.42
CA GLU A 150 19.54 13.47 -1.13
C GLU A 150 20.73 12.92 -0.33
N LYS A 151 20.79 13.20 0.98
CA LYS A 151 21.92 12.79 1.83
C LYS A 151 21.87 11.34 2.28
N LYS A 152 20.68 10.73 2.37
CA LYS A 152 20.47 9.39 2.95
C LYS A 152 19.27 8.71 2.29
N ASN A 153 19.52 7.57 1.67
CA ASN A 153 18.49 6.73 1.05
C ASN A 153 18.37 5.39 1.77
N CYS A 154 17.86 5.43 3.00
CA CYS A 154 17.61 4.23 3.78
C CYS A 154 16.49 3.36 3.20
N PHE A 155 15.67 3.91 2.28
CA PHE A 155 14.64 3.16 1.58
C PHE A 155 15.27 2.07 0.70
N LYS A 156 16.30 2.45 -0.08
CA LYS A 156 17.07 1.51 -0.90
C LYS A 156 17.81 0.48 -0.03
N ASP A 157 18.57 0.93 0.96
CA ASP A 157 19.38 0.04 1.83
C ASP A 157 18.56 -1.00 2.60
N TYR A 158 17.30 -0.69 2.89
CA TYR A 158 16.44 -1.60 3.62
C TYR A 158 15.84 -2.68 2.73
N HIS A 159 15.72 -2.45 1.42
CA HIS A 159 15.08 -3.34 0.45
C HIS A 159 16.05 -4.07 -0.50
N HIS A 160 17.33 -3.68 -0.52
CA HIS A 160 18.38 -4.26 -1.38
C HIS A 160 19.39 -5.09 -0.59
#